data_AF-A0A7W0YGY0-F1
#
_entry.id   AF-A0A7W0YGY0-F1
#
_cell.length_a   1.000
_cell.length_b   1.000
_cell.length_c   1.000
_cell.angle_alpha   90.00
_cell.angle_beta   90.00
_cell.angle_gamma   90.00
#
_symmetry.space_group_name_H-M   'P 1'
#
loop_
_entity.id
_entity.type
_entity.pdbx_description
1 polymer ?
#
loop_
_entity_poly.entity_id
_entity_poly.type
_entity_poly.pdbx_seq_one_letter_code
_entity_poly.pdbx_strand_id
1 'polypeptide(L)'
;VEETPPPRFAERVPEMGDAAVAVANACGYVNAGTVEFLVDEDGGFYFLEINARLQVEHTITEEVLGIDLVAAQLRISAGEDLGFGQRDIHPRGHAIECRINAEDPARGFLPAPGRLGRYSEPGGPGIRVDSGFGEGDEVPPAFDSLIAKLVTWGNDREEARRRMLRALDEFEIEGIPTTIPAHRLLLRDLRFVDGTYSTATVTSELLESLEPSDSSEDASGDRAVLLVNGTSARLWHPSIASSVSAATRGDGAGGLGSVVAPMHGTILKVLVSKGSTVRAGEPVAVLEAMKMETSLTSPAGGIVEEVPVETGSVVEAGEVVVRIA
;
A
#
# COMPACT_ATOMS: atom_id res chain seq x y z
N VAL A 1 -0.63 2.83 -5.89
CA VAL A 1 -1.71 3.25 -6.80
C VAL A 1 -1.10 3.33 -8.16
N GLU A 2 -1.65 2.56 -9.08
CA GLU A 2 -1.14 2.34 -10.41
C GLU A 2 -2.31 2.55 -11.37
N GLU A 3 -2.07 3.15 -12.53
CA GLU A 3 -3.14 3.37 -13.51
C GLU A 3 -2.65 3.27 -14.95
N THR A 4 -3.55 2.87 -15.85
CA THR A 4 -3.27 2.83 -17.29
C THR A 4 -4.54 3.13 -18.09
N PRO A 5 -4.44 3.89 -19.20
CA PRO A 5 -3.25 4.62 -19.66
C PRO A 5 -2.83 5.74 -18.70
N PRO A 6 -1.61 6.30 -18.82
CA PRO A 6 -1.20 7.43 -17.98
C PRO A 6 -2.07 8.66 -18.28
N PRO A 7 -2.49 9.44 -17.26
CA PRO A 7 -3.40 10.57 -17.46
C PRO A 7 -2.74 11.79 -18.13
N ARG A 8 -1.41 11.90 -18.04
CA ARG A 8 -0.61 12.88 -18.76
C ARG A 8 0.35 12.17 -19.70
N PHE A 9 0.66 12.81 -20.82
CA PHE A 9 1.59 12.30 -21.83
C PHE A 9 1.15 10.97 -22.46
N ALA A 10 -0.16 10.68 -22.48
CA ALA A 10 -0.71 9.49 -23.11
C ALA A 10 -0.34 9.40 -24.61
N GLU A 11 -0.16 10.53 -25.27
CA GLU A 11 0.29 10.64 -26.65
C GLU A 11 1.73 10.16 -26.88
N ARG A 12 2.56 10.08 -25.83
CA ARG A 12 3.94 9.58 -25.89
C ARG A 12 4.04 8.06 -25.72
N VAL A 13 2.97 7.41 -25.24
CA VAL A 13 2.94 5.97 -24.98
C VAL A 13 3.36 5.12 -26.20
N PRO A 14 2.93 5.42 -27.45
CA PRO A 14 3.41 4.66 -28.61
C PRO A 14 4.92 4.75 -28.82
N GLU A 15 5.51 5.95 -28.67
CA GLU A 15 6.95 6.16 -28.82
C GLU A 15 7.74 5.45 -27.71
N MET A 16 7.24 5.50 -26.47
CA MET A 16 7.81 4.76 -25.35
C MET A 16 7.70 3.25 -25.55
N GLY A 17 6.60 2.77 -26.14
CA GLY A 17 6.39 1.38 -26.51
C GLY A 17 7.40 0.90 -27.55
N ASP A 18 7.63 1.68 -28.61
CA ASP A 18 8.65 1.36 -29.61
C ASP A 18 10.06 1.29 -28.99
N ALA A 19 10.39 2.23 -28.10
CA ALA A 19 11.64 2.22 -27.36
C ALA A 19 11.77 0.98 -26.45
N ALA A 20 10.70 0.59 -25.75
CA ALA A 20 10.69 -0.59 -24.89
C ALA A 20 10.91 -1.88 -25.69
N VAL A 21 10.26 -2.03 -26.85
CA VAL A 21 10.45 -3.17 -27.76
C VAL A 21 11.87 -3.19 -28.32
N ALA A 22 12.47 -2.04 -28.64
CA ALA A 22 13.85 -1.96 -29.09
C ALA A 22 14.83 -2.44 -28.01
N VAL A 23 14.63 -2.04 -26.74
CA VAL A 23 15.44 -2.51 -25.61
C VAL A 23 15.31 -4.02 -25.43
N ALA A 24 14.08 -4.54 -25.44
CA ALA A 24 13.79 -5.97 -25.31
C ALA A 24 14.48 -6.81 -26.41
N ASN A 25 14.42 -6.35 -27.66
CA ASN A 25 15.09 -7.01 -28.78
C ASN A 25 16.62 -6.99 -28.64
N ALA A 26 17.19 -5.86 -28.18
CA ALA A 26 18.63 -5.70 -28.06
C ALA A 26 19.25 -6.64 -27.02
N CYS A 27 18.52 -6.98 -25.94
CA CYS A 27 18.96 -7.94 -24.93
C CYS A 27 18.45 -9.37 -25.17
N GLY A 28 17.72 -9.63 -26.26
CA GLY A 28 17.13 -10.94 -26.54
C GLY A 28 16.13 -11.37 -25.47
N TYR A 29 15.36 -10.42 -24.94
CA TYR A 29 14.40 -10.66 -23.87
C TYR A 29 13.31 -11.63 -24.34
N VAL A 30 12.95 -12.56 -23.46
CA VAL A 30 11.88 -13.54 -23.69
C VAL A 30 10.92 -13.47 -22.52
N ASN A 31 9.64 -13.71 -22.81
CA ASN A 31 8.55 -13.66 -21.84
C ASN A 31 8.11 -12.21 -21.52
N ALA A 32 7.18 -12.02 -20.58
CA ALA A 32 6.72 -10.71 -20.15
C ALA A 32 7.77 -10.02 -19.27
N GLY A 33 7.86 -8.70 -19.40
CA GLY A 33 8.74 -7.83 -18.62
C GLY A 33 8.30 -6.39 -18.75
N THR A 34 8.81 -5.53 -17.88
CA THR A 34 8.47 -4.09 -17.87
C THR A 34 9.72 -3.26 -18.07
N VAL A 35 9.66 -2.35 -19.02
CA VAL A 35 10.66 -1.29 -19.19
C VAL A 35 10.15 -0.04 -18.49
N GLU A 36 10.93 0.46 -17.54
CA GLU A 36 10.56 1.62 -16.74
C GLU A 36 11.20 2.89 -17.28
N PHE A 37 10.39 3.94 -17.36
CA PHE A 37 10.81 5.25 -17.80
C PHE A 37 10.49 6.30 -16.75
N LEU A 38 11.33 7.33 -16.66
CA LEU A 38 11.03 8.57 -15.97
C LEU A 38 10.60 9.61 -16.99
N VAL A 39 9.47 10.27 -16.77
CA VAL A 39 8.96 11.35 -17.64
C VAL A 39 9.08 12.68 -16.89
N ASP A 40 9.66 13.68 -17.54
CA ASP A 40 9.80 15.05 -17.00
C ASP A 40 8.55 15.92 -17.29
N GLU A 41 8.55 17.15 -16.78
CA GLU A 41 7.42 18.08 -16.89
C GLU A 41 7.13 18.52 -18.34
N ASP A 42 8.13 18.43 -19.22
CA ASP A 42 8.06 18.79 -20.64
C ASP A 42 7.68 17.57 -21.51
N GLY A 43 7.50 16.39 -20.90
CA GLY A 43 7.17 15.14 -21.58
C GLY A 43 8.38 14.44 -22.20
N GLY A 44 9.60 14.87 -21.89
CA GLY A 44 10.81 14.09 -22.15
C GLY A 44 10.80 12.81 -21.32
N PHE A 45 11.13 11.67 -21.92
CA PHE A 45 11.19 10.39 -21.21
C PHE A 45 12.59 9.77 -21.27
N TYR A 46 12.99 9.12 -20.17
CA TYR A 46 14.33 8.56 -19.98
C TYR A 46 14.21 7.14 -19.45
N PHE A 47 14.95 6.22 -20.05
CA PHE A 47 15.03 4.83 -19.58
C PHE A 47 15.65 4.77 -18.18
N LEU A 48 15.02 4.03 -17.27
CA LEU A 48 15.55 3.72 -15.95
C LEU A 48 16.14 2.31 -15.93
N GLU A 49 15.28 1.31 -16.09
CA GLU A 49 15.67 -0.09 -16.01
C GLU A 49 14.67 -1.01 -16.73
N ILE A 50 15.03 -2.30 -16.78
CA ILE A 50 14.13 -3.38 -17.20
C ILE A 50 13.94 -4.34 -16.03
N ASN A 51 12.68 -4.54 -15.66
CA ASN A 51 12.28 -5.52 -14.67
C ASN A 51 11.96 -6.83 -15.37
N ALA A 52 12.89 -7.80 -15.22
CA ALA A 52 12.89 -9.07 -15.93
C ALA A 52 11.90 -10.11 -15.36
N ARG A 53 10.67 -9.68 -15.07
CA ARG A 53 9.62 -10.47 -14.40
C ARG A 53 8.25 -9.86 -14.69
N LEU A 54 7.19 -10.61 -14.40
CA LEU A 54 5.86 -10.04 -14.33
C LEU A 54 5.80 -8.99 -13.21
N GLN A 55 5.26 -7.82 -13.52
CA GLN A 55 5.04 -6.79 -12.51
C GLN A 55 3.80 -7.09 -11.68
N VAL A 56 3.81 -6.65 -10.42
CA VAL A 56 2.70 -6.88 -9.49
C VAL A 56 1.43 -6.22 -10.06
N GLU A 57 1.60 -5.02 -10.58
CA GLU A 57 0.61 -4.14 -11.22
C GLU A 57 0.26 -4.53 -12.67
N HIS A 58 0.63 -5.72 -13.15
CA HIS A 58 0.27 -6.14 -14.52
C HIS A 58 -1.25 -6.14 -14.77
N THR A 59 -2.04 -6.27 -13.70
CA THR A 59 -3.49 -6.38 -13.76
C THR A 59 -4.19 -5.18 -14.37
N ILE A 60 -3.69 -3.95 -14.15
CA ILE A 60 -4.25 -2.77 -14.85
C ILE A 60 -4.06 -2.87 -16.37
N THR A 61 -2.97 -3.49 -16.84
CA THR A 61 -2.71 -3.72 -18.27
C THR A 61 -3.66 -4.78 -18.82
N GLU A 62 -3.91 -5.86 -18.08
CA GLU A 62 -4.88 -6.89 -18.47
C GLU A 62 -6.28 -6.31 -18.64
N GLU A 63 -6.74 -5.48 -17.70
CA GLU A 63 -8.08 -4.89 -17.73
C GLU A 63 -8.33 -4.02 -18.95
N VAL A 64 -7.32 -3.27 -19.43
CA VAL A 64 -7.49 -2.42 -20.63
C VAL A 64 -7.23 -3.16 -21.93
N LEU A 65 -6.41 -4.22 -21.94
CA LEU A 65 -6.06 -4.97 -23.15
C LEU A 65 -6.95 -6.20 -23.39
N GLY A 66 -7.56 -6.75 -22.34
CA GLY A 66 -8.26 -8.04 -22.39
C GLY A 66 -7.31 -9.23 -22.63
N ILE A 67 -6.05 -9.10 -22.21
CA ILE A 67 -5.01 -10.12 -22.37
C ILE A 67 -4.63 -10.64 -20.98
N ASP A 68 -4.72 -11.95 -20.79
CA ASP A 68 -4.17 -12.65 -19.64
C ASP A 68 -2.66 -12.81 -19.86
N LEU A 69 -1.88 -12.02 -19.14
CA LEU A 69 -0.43 -11.97 -19.28
C LEU A 69 0.19 -13.26 -18.74
N VAL A 70 -0.30 -13.81 -17.63
CA VAL A 70 0.20 -15.07 -17.05
C VAL A 70 0.02 -16.22 -18.04
N ALA A 71 -1.15 -16.34 -18.66
CA ALA A 71 -1.40 -17.33 -19.69
C ALA A 71 -0.47 -17.15 -20.90
N ALA A 72 -0.22 -15.91 -21.32
CA ALA A 72 0.76 -15.61 -22.38
C ALA A 72 2.18 -16.03 -21.96
N GLN A 73 2.60 -15.76 -20.72
CA GLN A 73 3.91 -16.20 -20.20
C GLN A 73 4.08 -17.72 -20.29
N LEU A 74 3.03 -18.47 -19.94
CA LEU A 74 3.04 -19.94 -20.00
C LEU A 74 3.16 -20.45 -21.45
N ARG A 75 2.42 -19.85 -22.39
CA ARG A 75 2.51 -20.19 -23.83
C ARG A 75 3.91 -19.94 -24.39
N ILE A 76 4.48 -18.76 -24.13
CA ILE A 76 5.84 -18.42 -24.55
C ILE A 76 6.84 -19.42 -23.97
N SER A 77 6.69 -19.80 -22.70
CA SER A 77 7.55 -20.77 -22.03
C SER A 77 7.43 -22.18 -22.61
N ALA A 78 6.27 -22.52 -23.17
CA ALA A 78 6.05 -23.76 -23.91
C ALA A 78 6.57 -23.72 -25.36
N GLY A 79 7.14 -22.58 -25.80
CA GLY A 79 7.60 -22.37 -27.17
C GLY A 79 6.48 -22.09 -28.17
N GLU A 80 5.29 -21.70 -27.69
CA GLU A 80 4.16 -21.30 -28.52
C GLU A 80 4.25 -19.82 -28.91
N ASP A 81 3.61 -19.46 -30.02
CA ASP A 81 3.46 -18.07 -30.46
C ASP A 81 2.47 -17.30 -29.55
N LEU A 82 2.59 -15.97 -29.52
CA LEU A 82 1.72 -15.08 -28.72
C LEU A 82 0.23 -15.18 -29.08
N GLY A 83 -0.09 -15.57 -30.32
CA GLY A 83 -1.47 -15.65 -30.82
C GLY A 83 -2.10 -14.29 -31.17
N PHE A 84 -1.36 -13.19 -31.02
CA PHE A 84 -1.73 -11.84 -31.42
C PHE A 84 -0.48 -11.07 -31.86
N GLY A 85 -0.67 -10.01 -32.66
CA GLY A 85 0.40 -9.09 -33.06
C GLY A 85 0.16 -7.66 -32.57
N GLN A 86 1.11 -6.76 -32.83
CA GLN A 86 1.03 -5.36 -32.40
C GLN A 86 -0.26 -4.66 -32.86
N ARG A 87 -0.75 -5.00 -34.05
CA ARG A 87 -1.99 -4.46 -34.62
C ARG A 87 -3.25 -4.87 -33.87
N ASP A 88 -3.19 -5.88 -33.00
CA ASP A 88 -4.34 -6.39 -32.26
C ASP A 88 -4.44 -5.72 -30.88
N ILE A 89 -3.36 -5.07 -30.42
CA ILE A 89 -3.25 -4.39 -29.12
C ILE A 89 -3.97 -3.04 -29.17
N HIS A 90 -5.15 -2.98 -28.56
CA HIS A 90 -5.96 -1.77 -28.46
C HIS A 90 -6.49 -1.58 -27.04
N PRO A 91 -5.86 -0.71 -26.23
CA PRO A 91 -6.36 -0.37 -24.91
C PRO A 91 -7.78 0.18 -24.97
N ARG A 92 -8.64 -0.28 -24.06
CA ARG A 92 -10.03 0.18 -23.92
C ARG A 92 -10.31 0.60 -22.49
N GLY A 93 -10.89 1.78 -22.35
CA GLY A 93 -11.21 2.35 -21.04
C GLY A 93 -9.97 2.73 -20.25
N HIS A 94 -10.10 2.69 -18.94
CA HIS A 94 -9.06 3.04 -17.98
C HIS A 94 -9.10 2.09 -16.80
N ALA A 95 -7.94 1.69 -16.30
CA ALA A 95 -7.83 0.87 -15.11
C ALA A 95 -7.00 1.55 -14.03
N ILE A 96 -7.41 1.37 -12.78
CA ILE A 96 -6.70 1.84 -11.58
C ILE A 96 -6.57 0.67 -10.62
N GLU A 97 -5.40 0.51 -10.02
CA GLU A 97 -5.11 -0.47 -8.97
C GLU A 97 -4.65 0.22 -7.70
N CYS A 98 -5.09 -0.33 -6.56
CA CYS A 98 -4.62 0.01 -5.22
C CYS A 98 -4.13 -1.26 -4.53
N ARG A 99 -2.88 -1.25 -4.07
CA ARG A 99 -2.30 -2.30 -3.22
C ARG A 99 -2.80 -2.14 -1.79
N ILE A 100 -3.58 -3.10 -1.32
CA ILE A 100 -4.10 -3.13 0.04
C ILE A 100 -3.07 -3.83 0.91
N ASN A 101 -2.33 -3.07 1.71
CA ASN A 101 -1.26 -3.57 2.57
C ASN A 101 -1.70 -3.52 4.03
N ALA A 102 -1.20 -4.45 4.83
CA ALA A 102 -1.24 -4.49 6.28
C ALA A 102 -0.26 -3.47 6.86
N GLU A 103 -0.58 -2.18 6.73
CA GLU A 103 0.24 -1.05 7.17
C GLU A 103 -0.65 0.03 7.78
N ASP A 104 -0.11 0.82 8.71
CA ASP A 104 -0.78 1.98 9.31
C ASP A 104 -0.24 3.30 8.71
N PRO A 105 -0.96 3.91 7.74
CA PRO A 105 -0.51 5.15 7.11
C PRO A 105 -0.42 6.35 8.08
N ALA A 106 -1.22 6.37 9.14
CA ALA A 106 -1.18 7.44 10.14
C ALA A 106 0.06 7.36 11.02
N ARG A 107 0.71 6.18 11.07
CA ARG A 107 2.00 5.97 11.74
C ARG A 107 3.16 5.84 10.76
N GLY A 108 3.04 6.46 9.58
CA GLY A 108 4.10 6.44 8.57
C GLY A 108 4.24 5.09 7.86
N PHE A 109 3.12 4.43 7.57
CA PHE A 109 3.04 3.13 6.90
C PHE A 109 3.76 2.00 7.64
N LEU A 110 3.78 2.04 8.97
CA LEU A 110 4.33 0.94 9.75
C LEU A 110 3.61 -0.36 9.42
N PRO A 111 4.32 -1.45 9.07
CA PRO A 111 3.68 -2.75 8.88
C PRO A 111 2.96 -3.21 10.14
N ALA A 112 1.80 -3.80 9.94
CA ALA A 112 0.89 -4.25 10.98
C ALA A 112 0.40 -5.66 10.70
N PRO A 113 1.29 -6.67 10.79
CA PRO A 113 0.91 -8.07 10.69
C PRO A 113 -0.07 -8.43 11.80
N GLY A 114 -0.91 -9.43 11.57
CA GLY A 114 -1.91 -9.83 12.54
C GLY A 114 -3.07 -10.60 11.93
N ARG A 115 -4.01 -10.98 12.78
CA ARG A 115 -5.17 -11.76 12.40
C ARG A 115 -6.23 -10.87 11.74
N LEU A 116 -6.69 -11.28 10.57
CA LEU A 116 -7.85 -10.69 9.90
C LEU A 116 -9.10 -11.13 10.66
N GLY A 117 -9.81 -10.14 11.21
CA GLY A 117 -11.15 -10.30 11.74
C GLY A 117 -12.12 -10.46 10.58
N ARG A 118 -13.07 -9.54 10.44
CA ARG A 118 -13.95 -9.49 9.28
C ARG A 118 -13.17 -9.17 8.00
N TYR A 119 -13.41 -9.92 6.94
CA TYR A 119 -12.82 -9.70 5.62
C TYR A 119 -13.88 -9.84 4.53
N SER A 120 -14.29 -8.73 3.92
CA SER A 120 -15.30 -8.70 2.86
C SER A 120 -14.80 -7.87 1.69
N GLU A 121 -14.48 -8.55 0.59
CA GLU A 121 -14.04 -7.93 -0.65
C GLU A 121 -15.20 -7.18 -1.35
N PRO A 122 -14.91 -6.05 -2.02
CA PRO A 122 -15.88 -5.38 -2.87
C PRO A 122 -16.10 -6.19 -4.16
N GLY A 123 -17.24 -5.98 -4.81
CA GLY A 123 -17.58 -6.68 -6.05
C GLY A 123 -18.37 -5.84 -7.04
N GLY A 124 -18.82 -6.51 -8.10
CA GLY A 124 -19.65 -5.93 -9.14
C GLY A 124 -18.89 -5.58 -10.43
N PRO A 125 -19.59 -4.99 -11.42
CA PRO A 125 -19.01 -4.77 -12.75
C PRO A 125 -17.79 -3.86 -12.68
N GLY A 126 -16.70 -4.27 -13.34
CA GLY A 126 -15.44 -3.52 -13.41
C GLY A 126 -14.64 -3.52 -12.10
N ILE A 127 -14.95 -4.40 -11.15
CA ILE A 127 -14.16 -4.62 -9.93
C ILE A 127 -13.47 -5.98 -10.07
N ARG A 128 -12.16 -6.00 -9.85
CA ARG A 128 -11.35 -7.21 -9.73
C ARG A 128 -10.56 -7.13 -8.43
N VAL A 129 -10.50 -8.24 -7.70
CA VAL A 129 -9.70 -8.38 -6.49
C VAL A 129 -8.81 -9.61 -6.66
N ASP A 130 -7.50 -9.39 -6.62
CA ASP A 130 -6.52 -10.47 -6.53
C ASP A 130 -6.02 -10.49 -5.08
N SER A 131 -6.48 -11.44 -4.27
CA SER A 131 -6.16 -11.57 -2.84
C SER A 131 -5.45 -12.88 -2.51
N GLY A 132 -4.68 -12.85 -1.42
CA GLY A 132 -4.00 -14.04 -0.87
C GLY A 132 -4.53 -14.50 0.49
N PHE A 133 -5.53 -13.81 1.03
CA PHE A 133 -6.03 -13.98 2.39
C PHE A 133 -7.56 -13.91 2.43
N GLY A 134 -8.16 -14.46 3.47
CA GLY A 134 -9.57 -14.36 3.80
C GLY A 134 -9.84 -14.10 5.27
N GLU A 135 -11.13 -14.10 5.63
CA GLU A 135 -11.60 -13.91 7.00
C GLU A 135 -11.00 -14.95 7.93
N GLY A 136 -10.35 -14.49 9.01
CA GLY A 136 -9.73 -15.35 10.02
C GLY A 136 -8.29 -15.78 9.76
N ASP A 137 -7.74 -15.48 8.59
CA ASP A 137 -6.32 -15.72 8.27
C ASP A 137 -5.41 -14.77 9.07
N GLU A 138 -4.12 -15.12 9.14
CA GLU A 138 -3.09 -14.31 9.78
C GLU A 138 -2.12 -13.78 8.72
N VAL A 139 -1.94 -12.47 8.67
CA VAL A 139 -0.90 -11.82 7.86
C VAL A 139 0.42 -11.95 8.60
N PRO A 140 1.38 -12.75 8.10
CA PRO A 140 2.62 -13.02 8.79
C PRO A 140 3.59 -11.82 8.74
N PRO A 141 4.40 -11.59 9.79
CA PRO A 141 5.42 -10.54 9.80
C PRO A 141 6.61 -10.80 8.87
N ALA A 142 6.80 -12.05 8.44
CA ALA A 142 7.99 -12.50 7.71
C ALA A 142 7.91 -12.27 6.19
N PHE A 143 6.78 -11.79 5.68
CA PHE A 143 6.53 -11.62 4.25
C PHE A 143 6.08 -10.19 3.93
N ASP A 144 5.86 -9.92 2.64
CA ASP A 144 5.29 -8.66 2.18
C ASP A 144 3.93 -8.40 2.84
N SER A 145 3.67 -7.14 3.20
CA SER A 145 2.43 -6.69 3.84
C SER A 145 1.21 -6.68 2.90
N LEU A 146 1.39 -6.95 1.60
CA LEU A 146 0.33 -6.99 0.61
C LEU A 146 -0.72 -8.07 0.91
N ILE A 147 -1.95 -7.62 1.20
CA ILE A 147 -3.12 -8.46 1.45
C ILE A 147 -3.86 -8.76 0.14
N ALA A 148 -4.08 -7.72 -0.66
CA ALA A 148 -4.83 -7.81 -1.91
C ALA A 148 -4.45 -6.69 -2.88
N LYS A 149 -4.65 -6.91 -4.17
CA LYS A 149 -4.71 -5.86 -5.19
C LYS A 149 -6.17 -5.60 -5.52
N LEU A 150 -6.64 -4.39 -5.24
CA LEU A 150 -7.95 -3.94 -5.66
C LEU A 150 -7.80 -3.22 -6.99
N VAL A 151 -8.42 -3.74 -8.04
CA VAL A 151 -8.33 -3.23 -9.41
C VAL A 151 -9.73 -2.81 -9.86
N THR A 152 -9.81 -1.67 -10.53
CA THR A 152 -11.05 -1.17 -11.10
C THR A 152 -10.86 -0.74 -12.54
N TRP A 153 -11.89 -0.97 -13.35
CA TRP A 153 -11.97 -0.55 -14.73
C TRP A 153 -13.17 0.36 -14.96
N GLY A 154 -13.04 1.32 -15.88
CA GLY A 154 -14.13 2.19 -16.34
C GLY A 154 -13.98 2.57 -17.81
N ASN A 155 -15.03 3.10 -18.43
CA ASN A 155 -14.96 3.58 -19.81
C ASN A 155 -14.06 4.82 -19.95
N ASP A 156 -13.88 5.54 -18.85
CA ASP A 156 -12.93 6.63 -18.70
C ASP A 156 -12.27 6.59 -17.31
N ARG A 157 -11.23 7.41 -17.14
CA ARG A 157 -10.46 7.51 -15.90
C ARG A 157 -11.30 7.87 -14.69
N GLU A 158 -12.26 8.79 -14.86
CA GLU A 158 -13.07 9.27 -13.75
C GLU A 158 -14.09 8.22 -13.30
N GLU A 159 -14.64 7.43 -14.24
CA GLU A 159 -15.44 6.27 -13.93
C GLU A 159 -14.63 5.23 -13.13
N ALA A 160 -13.42 4.90 -13.58
CA ALA A 160 -12.52 3.98 -12.87
C ALA A 160 -12.19 4.51 -11.46
N ARG A 161 -11.84 5.80 -11.32
CA ARG A 161 -11.54 6.44 -10.02
C ARG A 161 -12.73 6.43 -9.06
N ARG A 162 -13.93 6.80 -9.53
CA ARG A 162 -15.15 6.77 -8.70
C ARG A 162 -15.52 5.36 -8.28
N ARG A 163 -15.34 4.40 -9.19
CA ARG A 163 -15.54 2.98 -8.91
C ARG A 163 -14.53 2.47 -7.88
N MET A 164 -13.25 2.86 -7.97
CA MET A 164 -12.23 2.57 -6.95
C MET A 164 -12.61 3.14 -5.59
N LEU A 165 -13.03 4.41 -5.53
CA LEU A 165 -13.47 5.02 -4.27
C LEU A 165 -14.64 4.25 -3.63
N ARG A 166 -15.63 3.83 -4.43
CA ARG A 166 -16.73 2.99 -3.95
C ARG A 166 -16.23 1.63 -3.46
N ALA A 167 -15.37 0.97 -4.22
CA ALA A 167 -14.82 -0.32 -3.86
C ALA A 167 -14.00 -0.26 -2.56
N LEU A 168 -13.20 0.79 -2.35
CA LEU A 168 -12.51 1.06 -1.09
C LEU A 168 -13.45 1.44 0.07
N ASP A 169 -14.68 1.91 -0.21
CA ASP A 169 -15.73 2.14 0.78
C ASP A 169 -16.42 0.84 1.23
N GLU A 170 -16.48 -0.13 0.33
CA GLU A 170 -17.10 -1.45 0.48
C GLU A 170 -16.12 -2.53 0.98
N PHE A 171 -14.80 -2.34 0.79
CA PHE A 171 -13.79 -3.29 1.26
C PHE A 171 -13.64 -3.21 2.79
N GLU A 172 -14.15 -4.21 3.48
CA GLU A 172 -14.09 -4.29 4.94
C GLU A 172 -12.99 -5.25 5.37
N ILE A 173 -12.00 -4.72 6.07
CA ILE A 173 -10.91 -5.48 6.70
C ILE A 173 -10.82 -5.02 8.14
N GLU A 174 -10.98 -5.94 9.08
CA GLU A 174 -10.90 -5.68 10.52
C GLU A 174 -9.74 -6.48 11.15
N GLY A 175 -9.29 -6.06 12.32
CA GLY A 175 -8.23 -6.71 13.09
C GLY A 175 -6.83 -6.11 12.88
N ILE A 176 -6.58 -5.49 11.73
CA ILE A 176 -5.32 -4.78 11.43
C ILE A 176 -5.57 -3.46 10.68
N PRO A 177 -4.71 -2.44 10.84
CA PRO A 177 -4.73 -1.28 9.94
C PRO A 177 -4.37 -1.68 8.52
N THR A 178 -4.86 -0.88 7.57
CA THR A 178 -4.58 -1.07 6.15
C THR A 178 -4.29 0.26 5.45
N THR A 179 -3.77 0.17 4.23
CA THR A 179 -3.55 1.35 3.35
C THR A 179 -4.83 1.94 2.74
N ILE A 180 -6.01 1.33 2.95
CA ILE A 180 -7.31 1.79 2.40
C ILE A 180 -7.59 3.28 2.70
N PRO A 181 -7.42 3.79 3.95
CA PRO A 181 -7.65 5.20 4.24
C PRO A 181 -6.75 6.14 3.43
N ALA A 182 -5.47 5.79 3.26
CA ALA A 182 -4.52 6.58 2.47
C ALA A 182 -4.89 6.60 0.99
N HIS A 183 -5.29 5.45 0.41
CA HIS A 183 -5.77 5.41 -0.98
C HIS A 183 -6.97 6.31 -1.20
N ARG A 184 -7.93 6.32 -0.27
CA ARG A 184 -9.12 7.17 -0.36
C ARG A 184 -8.78 8.65 -0.30
N LEU A 185 -7.79 9.05 0.50
CA LEU A 185 -7.30 10.43 0.52
C LEU A 185 -6.62 10.79 -0.79
N LEU A 186 -5.67 9.97 -1.23
CA LEU A 186 -4.92 10.19 -2.47
C LEU A 186 -5.85 10.30 -3.68
N LEU A 187 -6.81 9.38 -3.83
CA LEU A 187 -7.76 9.38 -4.93
C LEU A 187 -8.73 10.57 -4.91
N ARG A 188 -8.87 11.28 -3.78
CA ARG A 188 -9.66 12.51 -3.66
C ARG A 188 -8.83 13.78 -3.78
N ASP A 189 -7.50 13.69 -3.70
CA ASP A 189 -6.59 14.82 -3.90
C ASP A 189 -6.74 15.38 -5.32
N LEU A 190 -6.82 16.72 -5.43
CA LEU A 190 -7.01 17.38 -6.72
C LEU A 190 -5.88 17.08 -7.71
N ARG A 191 -4.64 16.90 -7.22
CA ARG A 191 -3.50 16.51 -8.08
C ARG A 191 -3.72 15.13 -8.68
N PHE A 192 -4.32 14.20 -7.92
CA PHE A 192 -4.70 12.89 -8.46
C PHE A 192 -5.87 13.02 -9.45
N VAL A 193 -6.92 13.77 -9.09
CA VAL A 193 -8.09 13.99 -9.96
C VAL A 193 -7.68 14.59 -11.30
N ASP A 194 -6.83 15.60 -11.28
CA ASP A 194 -6.38 16.32 -12.48
C ASP A 194 -5.24 15.59 -13.22
N GLY A 195 -4.69 14.51 -12.65
CA GLY A 195 -3.56 13.77 -13.24
C GLY A 195 -2.23 14.54 -13.20
N THR A 196 -2.10 15.54 -12.34
CA THR A 196 -0.92 16.41 -12.20
C THR A 196 0.06 15.94 -11.12
N TYR A 197 -0.14 14.73 -10.60
CA TYR A 197 0.73 14.11 -9.60
C TYR A 197 2.12 13.78 -10.17
N SER A 198 3.11 13.79 -9.29
CA SER A 198 4.48 13.30 -9.51
C SER A 198 4.82 12.17 -8.53
N THR A 199 6.03 11.61 -8.66
CA THR A 199 6.59 10.61 -7.73
C THR A 199 6.74 11.12 -6.29
N ALA A 200 6.59 12.43 -6.04
CA ALA A 200 6.65 13.04 -4.72
C ALA A 200 5.28 13.44 -4.14
N THR A 201 4.17 13.02 -4.75
CA THR A 201 2.82 13.48 -4.37
C THR A 201 2.36 12.97 -3.01
N VAL A 202 2.76 11.75 -2.64
CA VAL A 202 2.45 11.17 -1.33
C VAL A 202 3.40 11.79 -0.31
N THR A 203 2.90 12.76 0.43
CA THR A 203 3.64 13.51 1.45
C THR A 203 3.06 13.24 2.83
N SER A 204 3.83 13.50 3.89
CA SER A 204 3.32 13.47 5.27
C SER A 204 2.11 14.40 5.43
N GLU A 205 2.13 15.58 4.80
CA GLU A 205 1.04 16.56 4.82
C GLU A 205 -0.29 16.00 4.29
N LEU A 206 -0.25 15.17 3.22
CA LEU A 206 -1.45 14.51 2.70
C LEU A 206 -2.06 13.55 3.73
N LEU A 207 -1.22 12.95 4.57
CA LEU A 207 -1.58 11.90 5.52
C LEU A 207 -1.87 12.44 6.92
N GLU A 208 -1.57 13.72 7.22
CA GLU A 208 -1.81 14.35 8.53
C GLU A 208 -3.28 14.29 8.99
N SER A 209 -4.21 14.16 8.04
CA SER A 209 -5.63 14.03 8.35
C SER A 209 -6.06 12.62 8.78
N LEU A 210 -5.16 11.63 8.72
CA LEU A 210 -5.44 10.28 9.17
C LEU A 210 -5.22 10.15 10.67
N GLU A 211 -6.21 9.61 11.35
CA GLU A 211 -6.08 9.19 12.74
C GLU A 211 -5.52 7.76 12.79
N PRO A 212 -4.58 7.45 13.70
CA PRO A 212 -4.10 6.08 13.91
C PRO A 212 -5.25 5.12 14.18
N SER A 213 -5.18 3.92 13.62
CA SER A 213 -6.14 2.89 14.00
C SER A 213 -5.84 2.45 15.43
N ASP A 214 -6.78 2.60 16.35
CA ASP A 214 -6.68 1.96 17.66
C ASP A 214 -6.86 0.45 17.47
N SER A 215 -5.75 -0.29 17.50
CA SER A 215 -5.74 -1.76 17.43
C SER A 215 -6.22 -2.43 18.73
N SER A 216 -6.87 -1.69 19.62
CA SER A 216 -7.17 -2.10 20.99
C SER A 216 -8.66 -2.08 21.36
N GLU A 217 -9.58 -2.42 20.46
CA GLU A 217 -10.96 -2.67 20.88
C GLU A 217 -11.59 -3.88 20.18
N ASP A 218 -12.00 -4.85 21.00
CA ASP A 218 -12.86 -5.99 20.64
C ASP A 218 -14.02 -5.52 19.74
N ALA A 219 -13.97 -5.89 18.46
CA ALA A 219 -15.00 -5.60 17.46
C ALA A 219 -16.26 -6.46 17.67
N SER A 220 -16.92 -6.34 18.84
CA SER A 220 -18.23 -6.94 19.12
C SER A 220 -19.36 -5.92 19.38
N GLY A 221 -19.10 -4.62 19.19
CA GLY A 221 -20.14 -3.60 19.29
C GLY A 221 -21.05 -3.58 18.06
N ASP A 222 -22.35 -3.86 18.24
CA ASP A 222 -23.37 -3.76 17.19
C ASP A 222 -23.32 -2.40 16.46
N ARG A 223 -23.19 -2.45 15.13
CA ARG A 223 -23.13 -1.27 14.25
C ARG A 223 -24.53 -0.80 13.87
N ALA A 224 -24.83 0.49 14.06
CA ALA A 224 -26.06 1.10 13.58
C ALA A 224 -25.80 1.98 12.35
N VAL A 225 -26.63 1.84 11.32
CA VAL A 225 -26.65 2.73 10.14
C VAL A 225 -27.83 3.67 10.27
N LEU A 226 -27.55 4.98 10.32
CA LEU A 226 -28.59 6.02 10.35
C LEU A 226 -28.78 6.57 8.94
N LEU A 227 -30.03 6.68 8.50
CA LEU A 227 -30.37 7.40 7.26
C LEU A 227 -30.62 8.87 7.59
N VAL A 228 -29.74 9.76 7.15
CA VAL A 228 -29.89 11.22 7.26
C VAL A 228 -30.17 11.77 5.87
N ASN A 229 -31.36 12.34 5.66
CA ASN A 229 -31.80 12.91 4.38
C ASN A 229 -31.68 11.95 3.17
N GLY A 230 -31.84 10.64 3.40
CA GLY A 230 -31.70 9.61 2.36
C GLY A 230 -30.29 9.09 2.14
N THR A 231 -29.30 9.61 2.87
CA THR A 231 -27.90 9.15 2.83
C THR A 231 -27.60 8.33 4.08
N SER A 232 -27.01 7.15 3.91
CA SER A 232 -26.56 6.30 5.03
C SER A 232 -25.29 6.88 5.67
N ALA A 233 -25.35 7.14 6.97
CA ALA A 233 -24.21 7.47 7.81
C ALA A 233 -23.97 6.34 8.81
N ARG A 234 -22.71 5.87 8.90
CA ARG A 234 -22.28 4.90 9.92
C ARG A 234 -22.03 5.64 11.23
N LEU A 235 -22.58 5.12 12.33
CA LEU A 235 -22.45 5.72 13.65
C LEU A 235 -21.79 4.73 14.60
N TRP A 236 -20.78 5.22 15.33
CA TRP A 236 -20.19 4.54 16.47
C TRP A 236 -20.61 5.30 17.74
N HIS A 237 -21.09 4.58 18.76
CA HIS A 237 -21.49 5.18 20.03
C HIS A 237 -20.90 4.40 21.23
N PRO A 238 -20.16 5.05 22.14
CA PRO A 238 -19.45 4.39 23.24
C PRO A 238 -20.33 3.52 24.15
N SER A 239 -21.60 3.89 24.34
CA SER A 239 -22.52 3.14 25.22
C SER A 239 -23.06 1.84 24.60
N ILE A 240 -22.78 1.57 23.32
CA ILE A 240 -23.16 0.31 22.66
C ILE A 240 -22.04 -0.74 22.90
N ALA A 241 -20.79 -0.30 23.04
CA ALA A 241 -19.65 -1.15 23.36
C ALA A 241 -19.57 -1.55 24.86
N SER A 242 -20.17 -0.78 25.76
CA SER A 242 -19.97 -0.93 27.21
C SER A 242 -20.63 -2.15 27.88
N SER A 243 -21.19 -3.10 27.12
CA SER A 243 -21.95 -4.23 27.68
C SER A 243 -21.14 -5.51 27.88
N VAL A 244 -19.89 -5.58 27.42
CA VAL A 244 -19.08 -6.81 27.46
C VAL A 244 -17.63 -6.48 27.83
N SER A 245 -17.01 -7.36 28.62
CA SER A 245 -15.58 -7.41 28.98
C SER A 245 -15.12 -6.59 30.21
N ALA A 246 -15.67 -6.99 31.36
CA ALA A 246 -14.88 -7.09 32.59
C ALA A 246 -14.25 -8.50 32.68
N ALA A 247 -13.24 -8.80 31.86
CA ALA A 247 -12.29 -9.90 32.05
C ALA A 247 -11.16 -9.81 31.01
N THR A 248 -9.95 -10.22 31.42
CA THR A 248 -8.73 -10.42 30.61
C THR A 248 -8.01 -9.18 30.06
N ARG A 249 -7.27 -8.51 30.94
CA ARG A 249 -6.03 -7.77 30.58
C ARG A 249 -4.94 -8.78 30.23
N GLY A 250 -4.58 -8.87 28.95
CA GLY A 250 -3.38 -9.53 28.46
C GLY A 250 -2.42 -8.48 27.91
N ASP A 251 -1.26 -8.33 28.55
CA ASP A 251 -0.19 -7.41 28.14
C ASP A 251 0.36 -7.77 26.76
N GLY A 252 0.25 -6.82 25.81
CA GLY A 252 1.06 -6.79 24.59
C GLY A 252 2.46 -6.28 24.93
N ALA A 253 3.49 -7.02 24.52
CA ALA A 253 4.89 -6.79 24.85
C ALA A 253 5.44 -5.52 24.17
N GLY A 254 5.27 -4.39 24.85
CA GLY A 254 5.92 -3.11 24.63
C GLY A 254 5.76 -2.30 25.91
N GLY A 255 6.61 -2.60 26.90
CA GLY A 255 6.52 -1.94 28.20
C GLY A 255 6.59 -0.42 28.04
N LEU A 256 5.85 0.31 28.89
CA LEU A 256 6.02 1.76 29.06
C LEU A 256 7.52 2.03 29.29
N GLY A 257 8.23 2.46 28.25
CA GLY A 257 9.67 2.73 28.31
C GLY A 257 10.57 1.99 27.32
N SER A 258 10.09 1.36 26.25
CA SER A 258 10.99 0.85 25.19
C SER A 258 10.45 1.08 23.78
N VAL A 259 11.31 1.59 22.90
CA VAL A 259 11.12 1.61 21.44
C VAL A 259 11.76 0.35 20.87
N VAL A 260 10.96 -0.43 20.15
CA VAL A 260 11.39 -1.69 19.51
C VAL A 260 11.36 -1.54 17.99
N ALA A 261 12.14 -2.36 17.28
CA ALA A 261 12.09 -2.46 15.84
C ALA A 261 10.76 -3.12 15.43
N PRO A 262 9.92 -2.46 14.61
CA PRO A 262 8.61 -3.01 14.22
C PRO A 262 8.74 -4.18 13.24
N MET A 263 9.87 -4.28 12.55
CA MET A 263 10.14 -5.27 11.52
C MET A 263 11.63 -5.54 11.40
N HIS A 264 12.00 -6.60 10.68
CA HIS A 264 13.38 -6.85 10.29
C HIS A 264 13.91 -5.73 9.38
N GLY A 265 15.08 -5.18 9.68
CA GLY A 265 15.67 -4.10 8.89
C GLY A 265 17.05 -3.67 9.37
N THR A 266 17.59 -2.62 8.77
CA THR A 266 18.90 -2.05 9.12
C THR A 266 18.74 -0.65 9.72
N ILE A 267 19.37 -0.37 10.86
CA ILE A 267 19.36 0.98 11.47
C ILE A 267 20.20 1.92 10.63
N LEU A 268 19.57 2.86 9.92
CA LEU A 268 20.28 3.88 9.14
C LEU A 268 20.88 4.96 10.05
N LYS A 269 20.10 5.43 11.04
CA LYS A 269 20.52 6.51 11.94
C LYS A 269 19.97 6.29 13.34
N VAL A 270 20.78 6.57 14.34
CA VAL A 270 20.34 6.75 15.72
C VAL A 270 20.33 8.26 15.99
N LEU A 271 19.19 8.81 16.41
CA LEU A 271 18.99 10.24 16.59
C LEU A 271 19.19 10.71 18.05
N VAL A 272 19.28 9.76 18.98
CA VAL A 272 19.38 10.04 20.42
C VAL A 272 20.57 9.34 21.05
N SER A 273 21.04 9.84 22.19
CA SER A 273 22.09 9.24 23.00
C SER A 273 21.56 8.92 24.39
N LYS A 274 22.26 8.04 25.13
CA LYS A 274 22.00 7.85 26.56
C LYS A 274 22.01 9.20 27.30
N GLY A 275 20.97 9.47 28.08
CA GLY A 275 20.75 10.71 28.80
C GLY A 275 20.00 11.80 28.02
N SER A 276 19.70 11.59 26.72
CA SER A 276 18.85 12.50 25.96
C SER A 276 17.44 12.55 26.54
N THR A 277 16.85 13.74 26.62
CA THR A 277 15.42 13.89 26.90
C THR A 277 14.65 13.83 25.59
N VAL A 278 13.60 13.03 25.53
CA VAL A 278 12.72 12.88 24.37
C VAL A 278 11.28 13.17 24.74
N ARG A 279 10.48 13.66 23.79
CA ARG A 279 9.03 13.81 23.91
C ARG A 279 8.29 12.63 23.29
N ALA A 280 7.03 12.44 23.68
CA ALA A 280 6.15 11.53 22.96
C ALA A 280 6.03 11.97 21.49
N GLY A 281 6.15 11.02 20.56
CA GLY A 281 6.20 11.24 19.12
C GLY A 281 7.56 11.71 18.57
N GLU A 282 8.56 11.96 19.41
CA GLU A 282 9.87 12.42 18.94
C GLU A 282 10.65 11.26 18.28
N PRO A 283 11.20 11.44 17.07
CA PRO A 283 12.01 10.43 16.39
C PRO A 283 13.29 10.10 17.16
N VAL A 284 13.56 8.81 17.39
CA VAL A 284 14.73 8.31 18.12
C VAL A 284 15.72 7.54 17.24
N ALA A 285 15.24 6.94 16.14
CA ALA A 285 16.08 6.25 15.16
C ALA A 285 15.37 6.19 13.79
N VAL A 286 16.13 5.86 12.74
CA VAL A 286 15.62 5.61 11.39
C VAL A 286 16.02 4.20 10.99
N LEU A 287 15.05 3.39 10.61
CA LEU A 287 15.19 2.01 10.13
C LEU A 287 15.00 1.99 8.61
N GLU A 288 15.81 1.23 7.88
CA GLU A 288 15.57 0.87 6.49
C GLU A 288 15.07 -0.57 6.41
N ALA A 289 13.92 -0.76 5.78
CA ALA A 289 13.41 -2.07 5.42
C ALA A 289 12.68 -1.96 4.08
N MET A 290 12.79 -2.98 3.24
CA MET A 290 12.11 -3.03 1.93
C MET A 290 12.34 -1.77 1.05
N LYS A 291 13.55 -1.18 1.11
CA LYS A 291 13.94 0.09 0.43
C LYS A 291 13.16 1.33 0.90
N MET A 292 12.46 1.27 2.02
CA MET A 292 11.82 2.42 2.64
C MET A 292 12.50 2.78 3.95
N GLU A 293 12.58 4.09 4.21
CA GLU A 293 13.02 4.62 5.50
C GLU A 293 11.81 4.82 6.43
N THR A 294 11.90 4.29 7.65
CA THR A 294 10.88 4.43 8.68
C THR A 294 11.48 5.07 9.91
N SER A 295 10.89 6.19 10.35
CA SER A 295 11.29 6.85 11.60
C SER A 295 10.66 6.15 12.80
N LEU A 296 11.49 5.63 13.70
CA LEU A 296 11.06 5.08 14.98
C LEU A 296 10.88 6.23 15.97
N THR A 297 9.68 6.37 16.53
CA THR A 297 9.32 7.46 17.44
C THR A 297 9.11 6.97 18.86
N SER A 298 9.36 7.85 19.84
CA SER A 298 9.14 7.53 21.24
C SER A 298 7.63 7.50 21.58
N PRO A 299 7.10 6.45 22.23
CA PRO A 299 5.70 6.40 22.65
C PRO A 299 5.38 7.36 23.81
N ALA A 300 6.39 7.80 24.56
CA ALA A 300 6.22 8.67 25.74
C ALA A 300 7.38 9.66 25.89
N GLY A 301 7.15 10.75 26.64
CA GLY A 301 8.24 11.62 27.05
C GLY A 301 9.06 10.99 28.18
N GLY A 302 10.38 11.12 28.14
CA GLY A 302 11.26 10.53 29.15
C GLY A 302 12.75 10.76 28.89
N ILE A 303 13.60 10.07 29.64
CA ILE A 303 15.06 10.12 29.47
C ILE A 303 15.54 8.80 28.89
N VAL A 304 16.33 8.87 27.82
CA VAL A 304 16.93 7.69 27.20
C VAL A 304 17.91 7.02 28.17
N GLU A 305 17.57 5.82 28.62
CA GLU A 305 18.38 5.03 29.56
C GLU A 305 19.49 4.26 28.82
N GLU A 306 19.14 3.70 27.66
CA GLU A 306 19.99 2.79 26.89
C GLU A 306 19.64 2.85 25.40
N VAL A 307 20.67 2.73 24.55
CA VAL A 307 20.54 2.53 23.10
C VAL A 307 21.42 1.33 22.75
N PRO A 308 20.87 0.10 22.69
CA PRO A 308 21.65 -1.12 22.46
C PRO A 308 22.08 -1.33 20.99
N VAL A 309 21.62 -0.50 20.06
CA VAL A 309 21.93 -0.58 18.62
C VAL A 309 22.80 0.59 18.15
N GLU A 310 23.51 0.38 17.05
CA GLU A 310 24.30 1.41 16.35
C GLU A 310 23.91 1.53 14.86
N THR A 311 24.27 2.63 14.21
CA THR A 311 24.08 2.77 12.76
C THR A 311 24.76 1.60 12.01
N GLY A 312 23.99 0.94 11.14
CA GLY A 312 24.38 -0.26 10.41
C GLY A 312 23.97 -1.57 11.09
N SER A 313 23.40 -1.53 12.30
CA SER A 313 22.90 -2.73 12.98
C SER A 313 21.71 -3.32 12.23
N VAL A 314 21.73 -4.64 12.01
CA VAL A 314 20.56 -5.40 11.54
C VAL A 314 19.77 -5.82 12.77
N VAL A 315 18.48 -5.52 12.77
CA VAL A 315 17.56 -5.78 13.89
C VAL A 315 16.41 -6.67 13.44
N GLU A 316 15.92 -7.51 14.34
CA GLU A 316 14.72 -8.33 14.12
C GLU A 316 13.45 -7.63 14.65
N ALA A 317 12.29 -8.07 14.18
CA ALA A 317 11.00 -7.59 14.69
C ALA A 317 10.89 -7.83 16.21
N GLY A 318 10.59 -6.78 16.97
CA GLY A 318 10.50 -6.79 18.43
C GLY A 318 11.82 -6.54 19.17
N GLU A 319 12.95 -6.42 18.47
CA GLU A 319 14.24 -6.11 19.10
C GLU A 319 14.27 -4.69 19.66
N VAL A 320 14.83 -4.50 20.86
CA VAL A 320 14.86 -3.18 21.52
C VAL A 320 15.86 -2.28 20.81
N VAL A 321 15.41 -1.09 20.39
CA VAL A 321 16.23 -0.06 19.75
C VAL A 321 16.61 1.03 20.77
N VAL A 322 15.68 1.46 21.62
CA VAL A 322 15.91 2.47 22.67
C VAL A 322 15.10 2.13 23.92
N ARG A 323 15.69 2.27 25.11
CA ARG A 323 14.97 2.26 26.41
C ARG A 323 14.84 3.67 26.96
N ILE A 324 13.68 3.99 27.51
CA ILE A 324 13.27 5.32 27.99
C ILE A 324 12.69 5.15 29.40
N ALA A 325 13.19 5.95 30.34
CA ALA A 325 12.72 6.02 31.72
C ALA A 325 11.82 7.22 31.96
#